data_AF-A0A4Q4UTJ1-F1
#
_entry.id   AF-A0A4Q4UTJ1-F1
#
_cell.length_a   1.000
_cell.length_b   1.000
_cell.length_c   1.000
_cell.angle_alpha   90.00
_cell.angle_beta   90.00
_cell.angle_gamma   90.00
#
_symmetry.space_group_name_H-M   'P 1'
#
loop_
_entity.id
_entity.type
_entity.pdbx_description
1 polymer ?
#
loop_
_entity_poly.entity_id
_entity_poly.type
_entity_poly.pdbx_seq_one_letter_code
_entity_poly.pdbx_strand_id
1 'polypeptide(L)'
;MQNFKKWLLAHLILLGASESLLHGLGDCANVSTTTIYVLTTIYPPCPLPTLELSNAEQLATSTLTQTSSDCDDDDEEAFTTVSIISSAGGSVSTTSSTSNNLVSTGTYTSLSTVIVSSPSKAASGSGESGPTEDLGPKTFKNIAYFTNWGIYGRDYQPQDLPVDKLTHVLHAFANVNKQDGTVYSSDPYADVDKRYPTDSWNDQGRNAYGVVKQLYIHKKRNRHLKTLLSIGGWTYSPNFMPMAGDAAARANFARTAVGLMSDWGFDGIDIDWEYPQTAAEAQNYVLLLEACRRALDDYAVRNGVKDRTGQPYHFLITVATAAGPSNYRTMDLRGMDQHLMSYDYAGSWSDVSGHTANLFDNSENPKSTPFSTDSAVQYYLEQGIRPDKVLLGLPLYGRAFQNTEGLGRPYSGVGWSSGAFGSWEPGVWDYKVLPRPGAAEYYDNTAKAAYSLGYGELISYDNVRSTGVKARYIREDRRLGGAFFWEASGDRTDDMSLIKTMATGLGSLETSENNLKYPTSQYDNIRNGMPGV
;
A
#
# COMPACT_ATOMS: atom_id res chain seq x y z
N MET A 1 31.91 12.50 -50.07
CA MET A 1 32.75 11.38 -49.57
C MET A 1 33.40 11.61 -48.20
N GLN A 2 33.56 12.84 -47.69
CA GLN A 2 34.08 13.09 -46.33
C GLN A 2 33.03 13.01 -45.21
N ASN A 3 31.74 13.12 -45.51
CA ASN A 3 30.67 12.96 -44.50
C ASN A 3 30.25 11.50 -44.27
N PHE A 4 30.59 10.58 -45.18
CA PHE A 4 30.40 9.14 -44.99
C PHE A 4 31.46 8.53 -44.06
N LYS A 5 32.67 9.12 -44.03
CA LYS A 5 33.76 8.69 -43.13
C LYS A 5 33.56 9.16 -41.67
N LYS A 6 32.87 10.28 -41.44
CA LYS A 6 32.50 10.73 -40.08
C LYS A 6 31.31 9.94 -39.50
N TRP A 7 30.41 9.47 -40.36
CA TRP A 7 29.29 8.61 -39.95
C TRP A 7 29.75 7.16 -39.65
N LEU A 8 30.68 6.62 -40.44
CA LEU A 8 31.26 5.28 -40.22
C LEU A 8 32.16 5.21 -38.97
N LEU A 9 32.84 6.31 -38.62
CA LEU A 9 33.68 6.38 -37.40
C LEU A 9 32.82 6.48 -36.12
N ALA A 10 31.65 7.10 -36.17
CA ALA A 10 30.69 7.11 -35.06
C ALA A 10 29.97 5.75 -34.91
N HIS A 11 29.79 4.99 -36.00
CA HIS A 11 29.16 3.67 -35.98
C HIS A 11 30.08 2.53 -35.54
N LEU A 12 31.40 2.65 -35.78
CA LEU A 12 32.40 1.65 -35.35
C LEU A 12 32.87 1.82 -33.90
N ILE A 13 32.58 2.95 -33.26
CA ILE A 13 32.82 3.17 -31.81
C ILE A 13 31.65 2.61 -30.96
N LEU A 14 30.49 2.35 -31.56
CA LEU A 14 29.29 1.79 -30.92
C LEU A 14 29.21 0.25 -30.95
N LEU A 15 30.12 -0.43 -31.65
CA LEU A 15 30.21 -1.89 -31.72
C LEU A 15 31.61 -2.31 -31.30
N GLY A 16 31.80 -2.52 -29.99
CA GLY A 16 33.08 -2.88 -29.39
C GLY A 16 33.79 -4.02 -30.14
N ALA A 17 34.91 -3.67 -30.78
CA ALA A 17 35.86 -4.61 -31.35
C ALA A 17 37.25 -4.29 -30.80
N SER A 18 37.95 -5.34 -30.41
CA SER A 18 39.16 -5.38 -29.59
C SER A 18 40.46 -5.19 -30.37
N GLU A 19 41.48 -4.76 -29.60
CA GLU A 19 42.92 -5.03 -29.71
C GLU A 19 43.86 -4.32 -30.72
N SER A 20 44.84 -3.64 -30.11
CA SER A 20 46.28 -3.62 -30.40
C SER A 20 46.80 -2.93 -31.67
N LEU A 21 47.55 -1.83 -31.48
CA LEU A 21 48.91 -1.58 -32.02
C LEU A 21 49.30 -0.10 -31.83
N LEU A 22 50.40 0.16 -31.11
CA LEU A 22 51.54 1.02 -31.49
C LEU A 22 52.23 1.68 -30.29
N HIS A 23 53.51 1.33 -30.15
CA HIS A 23 54.54 1.92 -29.32
C HIS A 23 54.97 3.32 -29.82
N GLY A 24 55.36 4.19 -28.88
CA GLY A 24 56.65 4.88 -28.92
C GLY A 24 56.67 6.39 -29.23
N LEU A 25 57.35 7.13 -28.33
CA LEU A 25 57.96 8.48 -28.47
C LEU A 25 56.93 9.63 -28.58
N GLY A 26 57.03 10.78 -27.90
CA GLY A 26 58.18 11.54 -27.41
C GLY A 26 57.94 13.00 -27.83
N ASP A 27 57.71 13.87 -26.85
CA ASP A 27 57.83 15.33 -26.82
C ASP A 27 57.05 16.29 -27.77
N CYS A 28 56.71 17.42 -27.13
CA CYS A 28 56.48 18.79 -27.64
C CYS A 28 55.10 19.20 -28.23
N ALA A 29 54.36 19.89 -27.35
CA ALA A 29 53.73 21.21 -27.53
C ALA A 29 52.95 21.53 -28.82
N ASN A 30 51.65 21.80 -28.64
CA ASN A 30 51.07 23.07 -29.08
C ASN A 30 49.83 23.41 -28.25
N VAL A 31 49.91 24.54 -27.55
CA VAL A 31 48.79 25.16 -26.83
C VAL A 31 47.94 25.92 -27.84
N SER A 32 46.64 25.61 -27.90
CA SER A 32 45.66 26.51 -28.51
C SER A 32 44.61 26.87 -27.46
N THR A 33 44.68 28.09 -26.95
CA THR A 33 43.71 28.67 -26.04
C THR A 33 42.42 28.99 -26.81
N THR A 34 41.29 28.48 -26.35
CA THR A 34 39.96 28.95 -26.79
C THR A 34 39.24 29.54 -25.60
N THR A 35 39.05 30.85 -25.62
CA THR A 35 38.26 31.59 -24.63
C THR A 35 36.78 31.46 -24.98
N ILE A 36 35.98 30.92 -24.06
CA ILE A 36 34.51 30.91 -24.17
C ILE A 36 33.97 31.96 -23.20
N TYR A 37 33.29 32.98 -23.74
CA TYR A 37 32.53 33.94 -22.95
C TYR A 37 31.15 33.37 -22.67
N VAL A 38 30.77 33.27 -21.39
CA VAL A 38 29.39 32.98 -20.99
C VAL A 38 28.81 34.25 -20.38
N LEU A 39 27.82 34.83 -21.08
CA LEU A 39 26.99 35.92 -20.57
C LEU A 39 25.98 35.36 -19.58
N THR A 40 26.07 35.77 -18.32
CA THR A 40 25.01 35.56 -17.32
C THR A 40 24.42 36.91 -16.93
N THR A 41 23.15 37.12 -17.31
CA THR A 41 22.33 38.24 -16.84
C THR A 41 21.82 37.91 -15.44
N ILE A 42 22.21 38.70 -14.45
CA ILE A 42 21.69 38.64 -13.07
C ILE A 42 20.73 39.81 -12.90
N TYR A 43 19.48 39.53 -12.54
CA TYR A 43 18.50 40.56 -12.15
C TYR A 43 18.70 40.92 -10.68
N PRO A 44 18.91 42.20 -10.33
CA PRO A 44 18.98 42.64 -8.94
C PRO A 44 17.59 42.85 -8.35
N PRO A 45 17.32 42.46 -7.09
CA PRO A 45 16.15 42.94 -6.35
C PRO A 45 16.49 44.20 -5.55
N CYS A 46 15.74 45.29 -5.74
CA CYS A 46 15.61 46.42 -4.78
C CYS A 46 14.46 47.36 -5.23
N PRO A 47 13.85 48.22 -4.37
CA PRO A 47 14.08 48.46 -2.93
C PRO A 47 12.82 48.50 -2.03
N LEU A 48 13.06 48.47 -0.71
CA LEU A 48 12.12 48.83 0.39
C LEU A 48 12.05 50.35 0.63
N PRO A 49 11.17 50.82 1.53
CA PRO A 49 11.65 51.62 2.68
C PRO A 49 10.99 51.16 3.99
N THR A 50 11.75 50.79 5.05
CA THR A 50 12.39 51.58 6.14
C THR A 50 11.76 51.24 7.49
N LEU A 51 12.53 50.66 8.41
CA LEU A 51 12.56 50.99 9.85
C LEU A 51 13.81 50.32 10.48
N GLU A 52 14.52 51.10 11.30
CA GLU A 52 15.87 50.88 11.84
C GLU A 52 15.96 50.04 13.13
N LEU A 53 17.21 49.70 13.47
CA LEU A 53 17.84 49.25 14.75
C LEU A 53 17.94 47.72 14.93
N SER A 54 19.07 47.09 15.28
CA SER A 54 20.46 47.52 15.53
C SER A 54 21.38 46.27 15.66
N ASN A 55 22.60 46.35 15.11
CA ASN A 55 23.89 45.73 15.46
C ASN A 55 24.00 44.25 15.88
N ALA A 56 24.75 43.44 15.10
CA ALA A 56 26.17 43.14 15.36
C ALA A 56 26.71 42.08 14.37
N GLU A 57 27.68 42.47 13.54
CA GLU A 57 28.50 41.59 12.71
C GLU A 57 29.74 41.09 13.48
N GLN A 58 30.18 39.87 13.19
CA GLN A 58 31.57 39.47 13.39
C GLN A 58 32.02 38.59 12.21
N LEU A 59 32.78 39.21 11.29
CA LEU A 59 33.78 38.51 10.49
C LEU A 59 34.99 38.23 11.38
N ALA A 60 35.51 37.01 11.33
CA ALA A 60 36.83 36.68 11.87
C ALA A 60 37.73 36.12 10.75
N THR A 61 38.81 36.83 10.54
CA THR A 61 40.02 36.53 9.77
C THR A 61 40.76 35.31 10.32
N SER A 62 41.58 34.64 9.51
CA SER A 62 42.92 34.21 9.96
C SER A 62 43.86 33.93 8.79
N THR A 63 45.15 34.06 9.11
CA THR A 63 46.26 34.47 8.26
C THR A 63 47.31 33.35 8.16
N LEU A 64 47.90 33.25 6.97
CA LEU A 64 49.21 32.71 6.52
C LEU A 64 50.04 31.74 7.39
N THR A 65 50.69 30.78 6.72
CA THR A 65 52.16 30.71 6.77
C THR A 65 52.75 30.04 5.51
N GLN A 66 53.70 30.74 4.88
CA GLN A 66 54.55 30.32 3.78
C GLN A 66 55.90 29.93 4.37
N THR A 67 56.48 28.80 3.95
CA THR A 67 57.91 28.51 4.14
C THR A 67 58.53 28.35 2.76
N SER A 68 59.48 29.24 2.45
CA SER A 68 60.21 29.33 1.19
C SER A 68 61.31 28.27 1.09
N SER A 69 61.66 27.92 -0.14
CA SER A 69 62.91 27.25 -0.48
C SER A 69 64.05 28.26 -0.61
N ASP A 70 65.25 27.75 -0.33
CA ASP A 70 66.53 28.04 -0.98
C ASP A 70 67.26 29.38 -0.79
N CYS A 71 68.56 29.20 -0.95
CA CYS A 71 69.67 30.12 -0.72
C CYS A 71 69.67 31.30 -1.70
N ASP A 72 69.90 32.47 -1.12
CA ASP A 72 70.57 33.69 -1.61
C ASP A 72 70.19 34.35 -2.95
N ASP A 73 69.90 35.64 -2.79
CA ASP A 73 70.02 36.82 -3.64
C ASP A 73 68.99 37.14 -4.75
N ASP A 74 68.33 38.28 -4.46
CA ASP A 74 67.83 39.39 -5.28
C ASP A 74 66.70 39.23 -6.32
N ASP A 75 65.69 40.07 -6.07
CA ASP A 75 64.74 40.76 -6.96
C ASP A 75 63.61 40.00 -7.69
N GLU A 76 62.40 40.38 -7.23
CA GLU A 76 61.12 40.56 -7.93
C GLU A 76 60.26 39.38 -8.46
N GLU A 77 58.99 39.52 -8.05
CA GLU A 77 57.72 39.13 -8.69
C GLU A 77 57.24 37.66 -8.60
N ALA A 78 55.96 37.56 -8.21
CA ALA A 78 55.21 36.39 -7.78
C ALA A 78 54.75 35.46 -8.93
N PHE A 79 54.23 34.26 -8.58
CA PHE A 79 52.88 33.73 -8.94
C PHE A 79 52.72 32.18 -8.83
N THR A 80 51.56 31.74 -8.30
CA THR A 80 50.81 30.45 -8.55
C THR A 80 51.35 29.11 -7.96
N THR A 81 50.66 27.98 -7.73
CA THR A 81 49.29 27.40 -7.97
C THR A 81 49.11 26.20 -7.00
N VAL A 82 47.89 25.80 -6.63
CA VAL A 82 47.60 24.45 -6.05
C VAL A 82 46.63 23.71 -6.98
N SER A 83 47.01 22.49 -7.37
CA SER A 83 46.19 21.57 -8.18
C SER A 83 45.42 20.60 -7.27
N ILE A 84 44.14 20.34 -7.59
CA ILE A 84 43.33 19.27 -6.98
C ILE A 84 43.06 18.21 -8.06
N ILE A 85 43.39 16.94 -7.73
CA ILE A 85 42.93 15.76 -8.47
C ILE A 85 41.83 15.06 -7.68
N SER A 86 40.85 14.59 -8.45
CA SER A 86 39.50 14.06 -8.15
C SER A 86 39.39 12.83 -7.24
N SER A 87 38.22 12.61 -6.64
CA SER A 87 37.32 11.47 -6.96
C SER A 87 36.03 11.48 -6.10
N ALA A 88 35.05 10.68 -6.54
CA ALA A 88 33.63 10.70 -6.24
C ALA A 88 33.19 10.41 -4.79
N GLY A 89 32.03 10.98 -4.43
CA GLY A 89 30.98 10.30 -3.64
C GLY A 89 31.11 10.30 -2.12
N GLY A 90 30.20 11.02 -1.44
CA GLY A 90 29.90 10.78 -0.03
C GLY A 90 29.46 12.04 0.73
N SER A 91 28.16 12.29 0.79
CA SER A 91 27.55 13.24 1.72
C SER A 91 27.33 12.58 3.08
N VAL A 92 27.98 13.08 4.13
CA VAL A 92 27.62 12.84 5.53
C VAL A 92 26.86 14.07 6.01
N SER A 93 25.59 13.89 6.38
CA SER A 93 24.80 14.93 7.06
C SER A 93 24.70 14.61 8.54
N THR A 94 25.22 15.50 9.37
CA THR A 94 25.10 15.51 10.82
C THR A 94 23.88 16.32 11.25
N THR A 95 22.93 15.72 11.96
CA THR A 95 21.88 16.43 12.72
C THR A 95 22.33 16.66 14.16
N SER A 96 22.33 17.92 14.59
CA SER A 96 22.58 18.33 15.97
C SER A 96 21.27 18.35 16.78
N SER A 97 21.31 17.80 17.99
CA SER A 97 20.29 18.01 19.02
C SER A 97 20.92 18.72 20.21
N THR A 98 20.37 19.89 20.56
CA THR A 98 20.76 20.66 21.74
C THR A 98 19.98 20.18 22.96
N SER A 99 20.68 19.87 24.05
CA SER A 99 20.09 19.80 25.38
C SER A 99 20.98 20.53 26.38
N ASN A 100 20.43 21.56 27.02
CA ASN A 100 21.05 22.31 28.11
C ASN A 100 20.97 21.53 29.42
N ASN A 101 22.11 21.30 30.10
CA ASN A 101 22.41 21.84 31.44
C ASN A 101 23.52 21.08 32.17
N LEU A 102 24.14 21.82 33.10
CA LEU A 102 25.10 21.47 34.15
C LEU A 102 26.59 21.52 33.79
N VAL A 103 27.20 22.58 34.34
CA VAL A 103 28.62 22.73 34.64
C VAL A 103 29.08 21.59 35.55
N SER A 104 30.10 20.84 35.12
CA SER A 104 31.05 20.19 36.01
C SER A 104 32.36 19.96 35.26
N THR A 105 33.45 20.45 35.86
CA THR A 105 34.83 20.30 35.43
C THR A 105 35.29 18.85 35.55
N GLY A 106 35.75 18.25 34.45
CA GLY A 106 36.41 16.94 34.47
C GLY A 106 36.96 16.54 33.10
N THR A 107 38.27 16.36 33.03
CA THR A 107 38.99 15.79 31.88
C THR A 107 38.66 14.30 31.73
N TYR A 108 38.19 13.89 30.55
CA TYR A 108 38.08 12.48 30.17
C TYR A 108 38.90 12.23 28.90
N THR A 109 39.86 11.32 28.98
CA THR A 109 40.54 10.72 27.83
C THR A 109 39.71 9.54 27.32
N SER A 110 39.18 9.65 26.10
CA SER A 110 38.55 8.54 25.38
C SER A 110 39.52 7.97 24.36
N LEU A 111 39.84 6.69 24.47
CA LEU A 111 40.56 5.91 23.46
C LEU A 111 39.55 5.34 22.46
N SER A 112 39.67 5.72 21.18
CA SER A 112 38.91 5.13 20.09
C SER A 112 39.87 4.39 19.15
N THR A 113 39.71 3.07 19.04
CA THR A 113 40.43 2.22 18.08
C THR A 113 39.79 2.33 16.70
N VAL A 114 40.56 2.73 15.69
CA VAL A 114 40.14 2.72 14.27
C VAL A 114 40.62 1.42 13.63
N ILE A 115 39.70 0.56 13.21
CA ILE A 115 40.00 -0.60 12.35
C ILE A 115 39.97 -0.10 10.91
N VAL A 116 41.13 -0.03 10.28
CA VAL A 116 41.29 0.28 8.84
C VAL A 116 41.12 -1.01 8.06
N SER A 117 40.06 -1.13 7.27
CA SER A 117 39.91 -2.19 6.26
C SER A 117 40.30 -1.66 4.88
N SER A 118 41.21 -2.37 4.22
CA SER A 118 41.74 -2.01 2.90
C SER A 118 40.74 -2.36 1.79
N PRO A 119 40.58 -1.53 0.74
CA PRO A 119 39.69 -1.85 -0.37
C PRO A 119 40.32 -2.92 -1.28
N SER A 120 39.74 -4.12 -1.31
CA SER A 120 40.11 -5.14 -2.30
C SER A 120 39.39 -4.90 -3.63
N LYS A 121 40.17 -4.50 -4.63
CA LYS A 121 40.02 -4.67 -6.08
C LYS A 121 38.68 -5.29 -6.57
N ALA A 122 37.77 -4.45 -7.06
CA ALA A 122 36.62 -4.88 -7.84
C ALA A 122 37.09 -5.39 -9.22
N ALA A 123 36.79 -6.66 -9.53
CA ALA A 123 36.96 -7.23 -10.86
C ALA A 123 35.82 -6.72 -11.76
N SER A 124 36.16 -6.16 -12.92
CA SER A 124 35.18 -5.77 -13.94
C SER A 124 34.67 -7.03 -14.66
N GLY A 125 33.49 -7.52 -14.28
CA GLY A 125 32.71 -8.43 -15.10
C GLY A 125 31.87 -7.63 -16.09
N SER A 126 32.02 -7.91 -17.38
CA SER A 126 31.16 -7.43 -18.46
C SER A 126 29.72 -7.87 -18.22
N GLY A 127 28.83 -6.93 -17.94
CA GLY A 127 27.40 -7.19 -17.83
C GLY A 127 26.81 -7.50 -19.19
N GLU A 128 26.58 -8.78 -19.47
CA GLU A 128 25.48 -9.18 -20.35
C GLU A 128 24.19 -8.61 -19.78
N SER A 129 23.36 -8.00 -20.64
CA SER A 129 22.00 -7.64 -20.30
C SER A 129 21.23 -8.90 -19.91
N GLY A 130 21.15 -9.17 -18.61
CA GLY A 130 20.30 -10.22 -18.07
C GLY A 130 18.84 -9.98 -18.43
N PRO A 131 18.00 -11.03 -18.46
CA PRO A 131 16.58 -10.87 -18.73
C PRO A 131 16.00 -9.90 -17.69
N THR A 132 15.19 -8.94 -18.13
CA THR A 132 14.39 -8.10 -17.24
C THR A 132 13.67 -9.03 -16.27
N GLU A 133 14.01 -8.97 -14.98
CA GLU A 133 13.35 -9.78 -13.97
C GLU A 133 11.84 -9.52 -14.05
N ASP A 134 11.10 -10.61 -14.15
CA ASP A 134 9.66 -10.61 -14.23
C ASP A 134 9.08 -10.20 -12.85
N LEU A 135 9.08 -8.89 -12.54
CA LEU A 135 8.73 -8.32 -11.22
C LEU A 135 7.25 -8.45 -10.83
N GLY A 136 6.41 -9.01 -11.69
CA GLY A 136 5.00 -9.21 -11.42
C GLY A 136 4.74 -10.50 -10.63
N PRO A 137 3.62 -10.55 -9.91
CA PRO A 137 3.30 -11.71 -9.10
C PRO A 137 3.06 -12.93 -9.99
N LYS A 138 3.72 -14.04 -9.64
CA LYS A 138 3.50 -15.36 -10.28
C LYS A 138 2.19 -16.02 -9.83
N THR A 139 1.61 -15.51 -8.74
CA THR A 139 0.36 -15.97 -8.13
C THR A 139 -0.41 -14.80 -7.55
N PHE A 140 -1.74 -14.82 -7.61
CA PHE A 140 -2.59 -13.69 -7.23
C PHE A 140 -3.39 -13.92 -5.95
N LYS A 141 -3.74 -12.83 -5.28
CA LYS A 141 -4.68 -12.83 -4.15
C LYS A 141 -6.11 -12.67 -4.66
N ASN A 142 -7.04 -13.47 -4.13
CA ASN A 142 -8.46 -13.29 -4.37
C ASN A 142 -9.16 -13.29 -3.01
N ILE A 143 -9.62 -12.11 -2.59
CA ILE A 143 -10.00 -11.84 -1.20
C ILE A 143 -11.48 -11.49 -1.13
N ALA A 144 -12.17 -11.88 -0.06
CA ALA A 144 -13.52 -11.39 0.21
C ALA A 144 -13.66 -10.92 1.65
N TYR A 145 -14.36 -9.80 1.85
CA TYR A 145 -14.86 -9.42 3.15
C TYR A 145 -16.05 -10.32 3.53
N PHE A 146 -16.01 -10.87 4.75
CA PHE A 146 -17.13 -11.53 5.39
C PHE A 146 -17.60 -10.66 6.54
N THR A 147 -18.87 -10.24 6.52
CA THR A 147 -19.43 -9.37 7.55
C THR A 147 -20.07 -10.20 8.66
N ASN A 148 -19.76 -9.91 9.93
CA ASN A 148 -20.33 -10.66 11.05
C ASN A 148 -21.86 -10.50 11.12
N TRP A 149 -22.40 -9.34 10.73
CA TRP A 149 -23.83 -9.11 10.62
C TRP A 149 -24.49 -9.82 9.43
N GLY A 150 -23.69 -10.36 8.49
CA GLY A 150 -24.16 -11.15 7.36
C GLY A 150 -24.93 -12.41 7.75
N ILE A 151 -24.68 -12.94 8.95
CA ILE A 151 -25.32 -14.18 9.43
C ILE A 151 -26.80 -14.01 9.80
N TYR A 152 -27.29 -12.78 9.93
CA TYR A 152 -28.63 -12.45 10.38
C TYR A 152 -29.62 -12.33 9.22
N GLY A 153 -30.09 -11.11 8.90
CA GLY A 153 -31.09 -10.90 7.85
C GLY A 153 -30.63 -11.37 6.47
N ARG A 154 -29.34 -11.23 6.18
CA ARG A 154 -28.70 -11.70 4.93
C ARG A 154 -28.65 -13.23 4.81
N ASP A 155 -28.76 -13.93 5.95
CA ASP A 155 -28.60 -15.38 6.08
C ASP A 155 -27.39 -15.93 5.32
N TYR A 156 -26.28 -15.19 5.34
CA TYR A 156 -25.03 -15.61 4.71
C TYR A 156 -24.08 -16.12 5.79
N GLN A 157 -23.84 -17.42 5.77
CA GLN A 157 -23.07 -18.11 6.78
C GLN A 157 -21.64 -18.36 6.28
N PRO A 158 -20.65 -18.58 7.16
CA PRO A 158 -19.28 -18.87 6.72
C PRO A 158 -19.20 -20.08 5.79
N GLN A 159 -20.12 -21.04 5.90
CA GLN A 159 -20.20 -22.23 5.03
C GLN A 159 -20.53 -21.89 3.57
N ASP A 160 -21.10 -20.71 3.30
CA ASP A 160 -21.48 -20.26 1.96
C ASP A 160 -20.30 -19.61 1.21
N LEU A 161 -19.16 -19.39 1.88
CA LEU A 161 -17.96 -18.85 1.26
C LEU A 161 -17.40 -19.81 0.19
N PRO A 162 -17.07 -19.32 -1.02
CA PRO A 162 -16.40 -20.12 -2.06
C PRO A 162 -14.90 -20.27 -1.73
N VAL A 163 -14.58 -20.98 -0.65
CA VAL A 163 -13.23 -21.06 -0.05
C VAL A 163 -12.17 -21.65 -0.97
N ASP A 164 -12.56 -22.38 -2.01
CA ASP A 164 -11.66 -22.93 -3.04
C ASP A 164 -11.27 -21.88 -4.11
N LYS A 165 -11.94 -20.73 -4.10
CA LYS A 165 -11.69 -19.59 -5.00
C LYS A 165 -11.11 -18.38 -4.26
N LEU A 166 -10.94 -18.47 -2.94
CA LEU A 166 -10.40 -17.41 -2.11
C LEU A 166 -9.02 -17.80 -1.58
N THR A 167 -8.15 -16.81 -1.43
CA THR A 167 -6.87 -16.93 -0.72
C THR A 167 -6.91 -16.27 0.65
N HIS A 168 -7.76 -15.25 0.82
CA HIS A 168 -7.95 -14.57 2.11
C HIS A 168 -9.43 -14.27 2.36
N VAL A 169 -9.83 -14.31 3.62
CA VAL A 169 -11.12 -13.79 4.11
C VAL A 169 -10.85 -12.71 5.15
N LEU A 170 -11.44 -11.54 4.99
CA LEU A 170 -11.35 -10.44 5.95
C LEU A 170 -12.64 -10.44 6.79
N HIS A 171 -12.54 -10.79 8.08
CA HIS A 171 -13.69 -10.85 8.98
C HIS A 171 -13.98 -9.47 9.56
N ALA A 172 -15.07 -8.86 9.10
CA ALA A 172 -15.46 -7.48 9.35
C ALA A 172 -16.64 -7.38 10.34
N PHE A 173 -16.64 -6.46 11.31
CA PHE A 173 -15.52 -5.64 11.79
C PHE A 173 -15.38 -5.77 13.30
N ALA A 174 -14.16 -5.76 13.81
CA ALA A 174 -13.88 -5.35 15.17
C ALA A 174 -13.95 -3.82 15.30
N ASN A 175 -14.28 -3.35 16.49
CA ASN A 175 -14.30 -1.93 16.83
C ASN A 175 -13.09 -1.56 17.69
N VAL A 176 -12.82 -0.27 17.81
CA VAL A 176 -11.75 0.31 18.62
C VAL A 176 -12.33 1.30 19.62
N ASN A 177 -11.83 1.25 20.86
CA ASN A 177 -12.12 2.25 21.87
C ASN A 177 -11.31 3.52 21.56
N LYS A 178 -12.02 4.63 21.33
CA LYS A 178 -11.40 5.89 20.94
C LYS A 178 -10.51 6.53 22.01
N GLN A 179 -10.65 6.16 23.28
CA GLN A 179 -9.86 6.76 24.36
C GLN A 179 -8.52 6.06 24.57
N ASP A 180 -8.51 4.73 24.56
CA ASP A 180 -7.32 3.96 24.93
C ASP A 180 -6.80 3.05 23.81
N GLY A 181 -7.47 3.00 22.66
CA GLY A 181 -7.09 2.16 21.53
C GLY A 181 -7.46 0.68 21.68
N THR A 182 -8.17 0.25 22.72
CA THR A 182 -8.55 -1.16 22.89
C THR A 182 -9.39 -1.67 21.73
N VAL A 183 -8.93 -2.73 21.05
CA VAL A 183 -9.67 -3.42 19.98
C VAL A 183 -10.53 -4.55 20.57
N TYR A 184 -11.79 -4.62 20.13
CA TYR A 184 -12.77 -5.58 20.64
C TYR A 184 -13.79 -5.99 19.58
N SER A 185 -14.43 -7.15 19.77
CA SER A 185 -15.53 -7.64 18.94
C SER A 185 -16.72 -6.68 18.94
N SER A 186 -17.25 -6.37 17.76
CA SER A 186 -18.49 -5.58 17.64
C SER A 186 -19.75 -6.40 17.93
N ASP A 187 -19.69 -7.71 17.72
CA ASP A 187 -20.80 -8.64 17.92
C ASP A 187 -20.29 -10.01 18.43
N PRO A 188 -20.11 -10.17 19.76
CA PRO A 188 -19.63 -11.42 20.33
C PRO A 188 -20.53 -12.61 20.03
N TYR A 189 -21.84 -12.39 19.85
CA TYR A 189 -22.76 -13.47 19.53
C TYR A 189 -22.44 -14.06 18.15
N ALA A 190 -22.35 -13.21 17.13
CA ALA A 190 -21.98 -13.64 15.79
C ALA A 190 -20.57 -14.24 15.75
N ASP A 191 -19.62 -13.57 16.40
CA ASP A 191 -18.20 -13.87 16.29
C ASP A 191 -17.85 -15.20 16.99
N VAL A 192 -18.29 -15.39 18.24
CA VAL A 192 -17.80 -16.49 19.09
C VAL A 192 -18.86 -17.28 19.84
N ASP A 193 -20.13 -16.84 19.95
CA ASP A 193 -21.13 -17.57 20.75
C ASP A 193 -22.11 -18.42 19.93
N LYS A 194 -22.49 -17.99 18.71
CA LYS A 194 -23.49 -18.68 17.89
C LYS A 194 -23.08 -20.14 17.66
N ARG A 195 -24.00 -21.06 17.97
CA ARG A 195 -23.82 -22.48 17.67
C ARG A 195 -24.33 -22.80 16.28
N TYR A 196 -23.47 -23.40 15.47
CA TYR A 196 -23.85 -24.03 14.21
C TYR A 196 -24.26 -25.50 14.46
N PRO A 197 -24.99 -26.15 13.52
CA PRO A 197 -25.54 -27.49 13.73
C PRO A 197 -24.53 -28.57 14.15
N THR A 198 -23.26 -28.42 13.78
CA THR A 198 -22.18 -29.36 14.12
C THR A 198 -21.49 -29.05 15.46
N ASP A 199 -21.91 -28.02 16.18
CA ASP A 199 -21.29 -27.62 17.44
C ASP A 199 -21.88 -28.38 18.63
N SER A 200 -21.00 -28.95 19.44
CA SER A 200 -21.37 -29.71 20.64
C SER A 200 -21.72 -28.79 21.80
N TRP A 201 -22.89 -28.98 22.38
CA TRP A 201 -23.33 -28.27 23.59
C TRP A 201 -22.61 -28.73 24.87
N ASN A 202 -21.82 -29.81 24.80
CA ASN A 202 -21.19 -30.45 25.95
C ASN A 202 -19.67 -30.21 26.02
N ASP A 203 -19.11 -29.41 25.11
CA ASP A 203 -17.69 -29.07 25.09
C ASP A 203 -17.29 -28.40 26.42
N GLN A 204 -16.28 -28.96 27.07
CA GLN A 204 -15.77 -28.46 28.35
C GLN A 204 -14.79 -27.31 28.14
N GLY A 205 -14.65 -26.45 29.14
CA GLY A 205 -13.72 -25.32 29.10
C GLY A 205 -14.26 -24.11 28.34
N ARG A 206 -13.37 -23.16 28.03
CA ARG A 206 -13.73 -21.92 27.33
C ARG A 206 -13.49 -22.11 25.84
N ASN A 207 -14.55 -22.12 25.04
CA ASN A 207 -14.48 -22.47 23.62
C ASN A 207 -15.07 -21.35 22.74
N ALA A 208 -14.45 -21.10 21.58
CA ALA A 208 -15.01 -20.24 20.56
C ALA A 208 -15.92 -21.05 19.63
N TYR A 209 -17.09 -20.51 19.31
CA TYR A 209 -18.00 -20.98 18.28
C TYR A 209 -18.13 -19.90 17.21
N GLY A 210 -19.35 -19.59 16.78
CA GLY A 210 -19.64 -18.49 15.88
C GLY A 210 -18.88 -18.58 14.57
N VAL A 211 -18.73 -17.42 13.94
CA VAL A 211 -17.98 -17.29 12.69
C VAL A 211 -16.51 -17.68 12.87
N VAL A 212 -15.91 -17.34 14.02
CA VAL A 212 -14.51 -17.63 14.33
C VAL A 212 -14.20 -19.12 14.20
N LYS A 213 -15.03 -19.99 14.80
CA LYS A 213 -14.86 -21.44 14.68
C LYS A 213 -14.99 -21.90 13.23
N GLN A 214 -15.99 -21.42 12.49
CA GLN A 214 -16.22 -21.87 11.12
C GLN A 214 -15.09 -21.44 10.16
N LEU A 215 -14.55 -20.22 10.33
CA LEU A 215 -13.40 -19.76 9.57
C LEU A 215 -12.14 -20.58 9.89
N TYR A 216 -11.93 -20.95 11.15
CA TYR A 216 -10.84 -21.85 11.53
C TYR A 216 -10.99 -23.24 10.88
N ILE A 217 -12.20 -23.78 10.80
CA ILE A 217 -12.49 -25.04 10.10
C ILE A 217 -12.14 -24.94 8.62
N HIS A 218 -12.50 -23.84 7.96
CA HIS A 218 -12.13 -23.59 6.56
C HIS A 218 -10.61 -23.53 6.37
N LYS A 219 -9.89 -22.88 7.29
CA LYS A 219 -8.42 -22.87 7.29
C LYS A 219 -7.80 -24.27 7.41
N LYS A 220 -8.38 -25.16 8.22
CA LYS A 220 -7.92 -26.56 8.32
C LYS A 220 -8.13 -27.31 7.00
N ARG A 221 -9.26 -27.09 6.34
CA ARG A 221 -9.63 -27.76 5.08
C ARG A 221 -8.85 -27.23 3.88
N ASN A 222 -8.65 -25.93 3.80
CA ASN A 222 -7.83 -25.26 2.79
C ASN A 222 -6.64 -24.58 3.46
N ARG A 223 -5.49 -25.25 3.45
CA ARG A 223 -4.25 -24.73 4.04
C ARG A 223 -3.70 -23.49 3.35
N HIS A 224 -4.23 -23.08 2.20
CA HIS A 224 -3.85 -21.85 1.50
C HIS A 224 -4.84 -20.69 1.74
N LEU A 225 -5.92 -20.92 2.50
CA LEU A 225 -6.85 -19.87 2.90
C LEU A 225 -6.37 -19.20 4.19
N LYS A 226 -6.15 -17.89 4.16
CA LYS A 226 -5.84 -17.09 5.34
C LYS A 226 -7.06 -16.32 5.82
N THR A 227 -7.16 -16.05 7.11
CA THR A 227 -8.24 -15.21 7.66
C THR A 227 -7.64 -14.04 8.42
N LEU A 228 -8.15 -12.83 8.23
CA LEU A 228 -7.66 -11.65 8.94
C LEU A 228 -8.79 -10.99 9.73
N LEU A 229 -8.43 -10.40 10.87
CA LEU A 229 -9.33 -9.56 11.65
C LEU A 229 -9.39 -8.17 10.99
N SER A 230 -10.52 -7.78 10.43
CA SER A 230 -10.68 -6.41 9.96
C SER A 230 -11.21 -5.51 11.08
N ILE A 231 -10.53 -4.39 11.32
CA ILE A 231 -10.77 -3.46 12.43
C ILE A 231 -11.13 -2.11 11.84
N GLY A 232 -12.29 -1.57 12.22
CA GLY A 232 -12.75 -0.28 11.73
C GLY A 232 -13.94 -0.38 10.77
N GLY A 233 -13.74 0.06 9.54
CA GLY A 233 -14.78 0.30 8.54
C GLY A 233 -15.46 1.64 8.74
N TRP A 234 -16.23 2.08 7.75
CA TRP A 234 -16.96 3.35 7.75
C TRP A 234 -17.57 3.76 9.10
N THR A 235 -18.34 2.87 9.74
CA THR A 235 -19.05 3.16 11.00
C THR A 235 -18.13 3.41 12.19
N TYR A 236 -17.00 2.70 12.28
CA TYR A 236 -16.09 2.78 13.42
C TYR A 236 -14.87 3.67 13.16
N SER A 237 -14.68 4.13 11.93
CA SER A 237 -13.58 5.01 11.52
C SER A 237 -13.41 6.27 12.39
N PRO A 238 -14.49 6.95 12.86
CA PRO A 238 -14.35 8.09 13.78
C PRO A 238 -13.64 7.77 15.10
N ASN A 239 -13.50 6.50 15.49
CA ASN A 239 -12.81 6.10 16.71
C ASN A 239 -11.27 6.02 16.54
N PHE A 240 -10.73 5.99 15.32
CA PHE A 240 -9.27 5.98 15.11
C PHE A 240 -8.62 7.29 15.50
N MET A 241 -9.19 8.43 15.09
CA MET A 241 -8.50 9.72 15.20
C MET A 241 -8.09 10.08 16.64
N PRO A 242 -8.96 9.95 17.67
CA PRO A 242 -8.57 10.32 19.04
C PRO A 242 -7.48 9.41 19.62
N MET A 243 -7.46 8.11 19.28
CA MET A 243 -6.47 7.17 19.81
C MET A 243 -5.18 7.13 18.99
N ALA A 244 -5.25 7.34 17.67
CA ALA A 244 -4.09 7.27 16.79
C ALA A 244 -3.07 8.39 17.07
N GLY A 245 -3.50 9.52 17.65
CA GLY A 245 -2.59 10.60 18.08
C GLY A 245 -1.74 10.28 19.32
N ASP A 246 -2.13 9.30 20.14
CA ASP A 246 -1.47 8.95 21.40
C ASP A 246 -0.61 7.68 21.26
N ALA A 247 0.67 7.77 21.61
CA ALA A 247 1.60 6.64 21.49
C ALA A 247 1.25 5.44 22.39
N ALA A 248 0.73 5.69 23.60
CA ALA A 248 0.28 4.64 24.51
C ALA A 248 -0.98 3.97 23.98
N ALA A 249 -1.92 4.76 23.43
CA ALA A 249 -3.13 4.22 22.82
C ALA A 249 -2.82 3.40 21.55
N ARG A 250 -1.90 3.84 20.69
CA ARG A 250 -1.40 3.05 19.54
C ARG A 250 -0.76 1.72 19.98
N ALA A 251 0.04 1.75 21.04
CA ALA A 251 0.65 0.53 21.59
C ALA A 251 -0.42 -0.43 22.17
N ASN A 252 -1.44 0.12 22.83
CA ASN A 252 -2.56 -0.65 23.35
C ASN A 252 -3.44 -1.23 22.23
N PHE A 253 -3.67 -0.49 21.15
CA PHE A 253 -4.30 -0.97 19.92
C PHE A 253 -3.55 -2.17 19.38
N ALA A 254 -2.25 -2.02 19.10
CA ALA A 254 -1.45 -3.11 18.55
C ALA A 254 -1.50 -4.36 19.42
N ARG A 255 -1.35 -4.19 20.74
CA ARG A 255 -1.41 -5.29 21.72
C ARG A 255 -2.76 -6.01 21.73
N THR A 256 -3.87 -5.26 21.73
CA THR A 256 -5.22 -5.83 21.84
C THR A 256 -5.71 -6.39 20.51
N ALA A 257 -5.36 -5.78 19.38
CA ALA A 257 -5.60 -6.31 18.04
C ALA A 257 -4.92 -7.67 17.85
N VAL A 258 -3.62 -7.78 18.18
CA VAL A 258 -2.87 -9.04 18.09
C VAL A 258 -3.40 -10.08 19.08
N GLY A 259 -3.80 -9.65 20.28
CA GLY A 259 -4.48 -10.51 21.25
C GLY A 259 -5.74 -11.14 20.65
N LEU A 260 -6.67 -10.33 20.17
CA LEU A 260 -7.93 -10.78 19.58
C LEU A 260 -7.71 -11.65 18.32
N MET A 261 -6.81 -11.23 17.43
CA MET A 261 -6.39 -12.01 16.26
C MET A 261 -5.89 -13.40 16.65
N SER A 262 -5.04 -13.48 17.68
CA SER A 262 -4.48 -14.75 18.14
C SER A 262 -5.53 -15.63 18.83
N ASP A 263 -6.43 -15.03 19.60
CA ASP A 263 -7.52 -15.73 20.26
C ASP A 263 -8.47 -16.37 19.25
N TRP A 264 -8.73 -15.67 18.14
CA TRP A 264 -9.62 -16.12 17.08
C TRP A 264 -8.95 -17.00 16.02
N GLY A 265 -7.64 -17.23 16.15
CA GLY A 265 -6.92 -18.10 15.24
C GLY A 265 -6.76 -17.51 13.83
N PHE A 266 -6.53 -16.20 13.71
CA PHE A 266 -6.39 -15.50 12.44
C PHE A 266 -4.91 -15.32 12.02
N ASP A 267 -4.68 -15.15 10.72
CA ASP A 267 -3.37 -15.03 10.06
C ASP A 267 -2.84 -13.60 9.97
N GLY A 268 -3.60 -12.62 10.46
CA GLY A 268 -3.22 -11.23 10.43
C GLY A 268 -4.35 -10.29 10.82
N ILE A 269 -4.07 -9.00 10.67
CA ILE A 269 -5.04 -7.93 10.89
C ILE A 269 -5.15 -7.07 9.64
N ASP A 270 -6.33 -6.50 9.45
CA ASP A 270 -6.67 -5.52 8.43
C ASP A 270 -7.16 -4.26 9.16
N ILE A 271 -6.63 -3.09 8.82
CA ILE A 271 -7.03 -1.82 9.43
C ILE A 271 -7.76 -0.98 8.38
N ASP A 272 -9.02 -0.69 8.64
CA ASP A 272 -9.90 0.06 7.75
C ASP A 272 -10.28 1.39 8.42
N TRP A 273 -9.44 2.42 8.18
CA TRP A 273 -9.68 3.79 8.64
C TRP A 273 -10.07 4.68 7.45
N GLU A 274 -11.36 5.03 7.40
CA GLU A 274 -11.99 5.84 6.37
C GLU A 274 -12.40 7.24 6.88
N TYR A 275 -11.60 8.30 6.69
CA TYR A 275 -10.22 8.34 6.20
C TYR A 275 -9.42 9.35 7.04
N PRO A 276 -8.08 9.22 7.14
CA PRO A 276 -7.23 10.32 7.60
C PRO A 276 -7.50 11.59 6.79
N GLN A 277 -7.80 12.70 7.48
CA GLN A 277 -8.18 13.98 6.88
C GLN A 277 -7.04 15.01 6.87
N THR A 278 -5.98 14.77 7.63
CA THR A 278 -4.86 15.71 7.79
C THR A 278 -3.51 15.00 7.69
N ALA A 279 -2.44 15.74 7.38
CA ALA A 279 -1.08 15.20 7.38
C ALA A 279 -0.67 14.60 8.75
N ALA A 280 -1.18 15.19 9.85
CA ALA A 280 -0.96 14.65 11.19
C ALA A 280 -1.65 13.30 11.38
N GLU A 281 -2.89 13.15 10.90
CA GLU A 281 -3.60 11.87 10.92
C GLU A 281 -2.92 10.82 10.04
N ALA A 282 -2.45 11.21 8.84
CA ALA A 282 -1.70 10.32 7.96
C ALA A 282 -0.41 9.80 8.63
N GLN A 283 0.36 10.68 9.26
CA GLN A 283 1.55 10.30 10.02
C GLN A 283 1.22 9.38 11.20
N ASN A 284 0.12 9.66 11.91
CA ASN A 284 -0.35 8.81 13.01
C ASN A 284 -0.76 7.41 12.53
N TYR A 285 -1.30 7.30 11.32
CA TYR A 285 -1.62 6.02 10.72
C TYR A 285 -0.35 5.20 10.44
N VAL A 286 0.70 5.81 9.89
CA VAL A 286 2.01 5.15 9.71
C VAL A 286 2.53 4.61 11.05
N LEU A 287 2.51 5.43 12.11
CA LEU A 287 2.97 5.02 13.44
C LEU A 287 2.11 3.91 14.06
N LEU A 288 0.81 3.88 13.75
CA LEU A 288 -0.10 2.81 14.17
C LEU A 288 0.24 1.49 13.48
N LEU A 289 0.50 1.53 12.17
CA LEU A 289 0.90 0.35 11.38
C LEU A 289 2.25 -0.20 11.85
N GLU A 290 3.21 0.67 12.14
CA GLU A 290 4.51 0.27 12.67
C GLU A 290 4.36 -0.44 14.04
N ALA A 291 3.54 0.11 14.93
CA ALA A 291 3.26 -0.51 16.23
C ALA A 291 2.62 -1.90 16.08
N CYS A 292 1.68 -2.04 15.13
CA CYS A 292 1.04 -3.31 14.82
C CYS A 292 2.01 -4.34 14.22
N ARG A 293 2.84 -3.93 13.25
CA ARG A 293 3.87 -4.78 12.65
C ARG A 293 4.80 -5.35 13.72
N ARG A 294 5.32 -4.48 14.60
CA ARG A 294 6.16 -4.90 15.73
C ARG A 294 5.45 -5.88 16.65
N ALA A 295 4.20 -5.64 17.00
CA ALA A 295 3.43 -6.53 17.88
C ALA A 295 3.17 -7.91 17.24
N LEU A 296 2.91 -7.98 15.94
CA LEU A 296 2.72 -9.23 15.19
C LEU A 296 4.02 -10.06 15.13
N ASP A 297 5.14 -9.42 14.82
CA ASP A 297 6.45 -10.09 14.74
C ASP A 297 6.88 -10.61 16.13
N ASP A 298 6.72 -9.76 17.15
CA ASP A 298 6.96 -10.12 18.54
C ASP A 298 6.10 -11.32 18.98
N TYR A 299 4.82 -11.35 18.61
CA TYR A 299 3.91 -12.44 18.94
C TYR A 299 4.40 -13.77 18.38
N ALA A 300 4.80 -13.80 17.11
CA ALA A 300 5.30 -15.01 16.46
C ALA A 300 6.55 -15.54 17.16
N VAL A 301 7.52 -14.66 17.44
CA VAL A 301 8.78 -15.02 18.10
C VAL A 301 8.57 -15.48 19.54
N ARG A 302 7.88 -14.67 20.37
CA ARG A 302 7.71 -14.95 21.81
C ARG A 302 6.95 -16.25 22.07
N ASN A 303 6.02 -16.61 21.18
CA ASN A 303 5.17 -17.79 21.34
C ASN A 303 5.62 -18.99 20.50
N GLY A 304 6.78 -18.89 19.82
CA GLY A 304 7.32 -19.99 19.01
C GLY A 304 6.43 -20.41 17.85
N VAL A 305 5.61 -19.49 17.32
CA VAL A 305 4.75 -19.75 16.17
C VAL A 305 5.62 -19.70 14.91
N LYS A 306 5.70 -20.82 14.21
CA LYS A 306 6.61 -21.01 13.08
C LYS A 306 5.86 -21.41 11.82
N ASP A 307 6.37 -20.98 10.67
CA ASP A 307 5.95 -21.48 9.38
C ASP A 307 6.53 -22.88 9.10
N ARG A 308 6.24 -23.42 7.92
CA ARG A 308 6.72 -24.75 7.48
C ARG A 308 8.24 -24.83 7.29
N THR A 309 8.92 -23.69 7.16
CA THR A 309 10.38 -23.62 7.02
C THR A 309 11.09 -23.53 8.39
N GLY A 310 10.31 -23.41 9.47
CA GLY A 310 10.82 -23.30 10.83
C GLY A 310 11.18 -21.87 11.25
N GLN A 311 10.92 -20.89 10.38
CA GLN A 311 11.06 -19.46 10.68
C GLN A 311 9.83 -18.94 11.44
N PRO A 312 9.94 -17.83 12.20
CA PRO A 312 8.77 -17.19 12.81
C PRO A 312 7.68 -16.95 11.75
N TYR A 313 6.44 -17.32 12.07
CA TYR A 313 5.34 -17.12 11.14
C TYR A 313 5.11 -15.64 10.87
N HIS A 314 5.10 -15.26 9.59
CA HIS A 314 4.87 -13.87 9.19
C HIS A 314 3.38 -13.57 9.13
N PHE A 315 2.81 -13.13 10.25
CA PHE A 315 1.42 -12.66 10.27
C PHE A 315 1.24 -11.43 9.39
N LEU A 316 0.11 -11.36 8.69
CA LEU A 316 -0.19 -10.29 7.75
C LEU A 316 -0.67 -9.02 8.46
N ILE A 317 -0.36 -7.89 7.84
CA ILE A 317 -0.97 -6.59 8.13
C ILE A 317 -1.41 -5.99 6.79
N THR A 318 -2.67 -5.55 6.73
CA THR A 318 -3.26 -4.93 5.54
C THR A 318 -4.04 -3.69 5.93
N VAL A 319 -4.39 -2.88 4.93
CA VAL A 319 -5.22 -1.71 5.15
C VAL A 319 -6.19 -1.47 4.00
N ALA A 320 -7.40 -1.03 4.34
CA ALA A 320 -8.26 -0.41 3.34
C ALA A 320 -7.81 1.03 3.09
N THR A 321 -7.67 1.41 1.83
CA THR A 321 -7.21 2.76 1.44
C THR A 321 -8.26 3.44 0.56
N ALA A 322 -8.04 4.67 0.12
CA ALA A 322 -9.04 5.35 -0.69
C ALA A 322 -8.72 5.28 -2.18
N ALA A 323 -9.75 5.27 -3.02
CA ALA A 323 -9.61 5.59 -4.44
C ALA A 323 -10.09 7.00 -4.82
N GLY A 324 -10.64 7.75 -3.87
CA GLY A 324 -10.97 9.17 -4.07
C GLY A 324 -9.69 10.04 -3.97
N PRO A 325 -9.40 10.91 -4.96
CA PRO A 325 -8.18 11.73 -4.98
C PRO A 325 -8.01 12.65 -3.79
N SER A 326 -9.09 13.16 -3.20
CA SER A 326 -9.01 13.96 -1.97
C SER A 326 -8.44 13.15 -0.79
N ASN A 327 -8.75 11.85 -0.75
CA ASN A 327 -8.43 10.99 0.39
C ASN A 327 -7.05 10.35 0.19
N TYR A 328 -6.79 9.72 -0.97
CA TYR A 328 -5.51 9.04 -1.19
C TYR A 328 -4.31 9.99 -1.30
N ARG A 329 -4.53 11.27 -1.66
CA ARG A 329 -3.47 12.29 -1.68
C ARG A 329 -3.10 12.81 -0.29
N THR A 330 -3.96 12.55 0.71
CA THR A 330 -3.71 12.94 2.10
C THR A 330 -2.90 11.87 2.84
N MET A 331 -2.98 10.61 2.40
CA MET A 331 -2.27 9.47 3.01
C MET A 331 -0.76 9.52 2.71
N ASP A 332 0.06 9.12 3.70
CA ASP A 332 1.49 8.87 3.48
C ASP A 332 1.70 7.43 2.96
N LEU A 333 1.36 7.22 1.69
CA LEU A 333 1.45 5.89 1.07
C LEU A 333 2.86 5.30 1.18
N ARG A 334 3.92 6.12 1.06
CA ARG A 334 5.31 5.67 1.17
C ARG A 334 5.66 5.20 2.57
N GLY A 335 5.27 5.97 3.59
CA GLY A 335 5.44 5.58 4.99
C GLY A 335 4.64 4.33 5.33
N MET A 336 3.44 4.19 4.75
CA MET A 336 2.61 3.01 4.94
C MET A 336 3.15 1.77 4.19
N ASP A 337 3.87 1.93 3.07
CA ASP A 337 4.30 0.83 2.19
C ASP A 337 5.01 -0.28 2.96
N GLN A 338 5.87 0.02 3.92
CA GLN A 338 6.56 -1.01 4.72
C GLN A 338 5.60 -2.00 5.42
N HIS A 339 4.32 -1.65 5.52
CA HIS A 339 3.27 -2.35 6.23
C HIS A 339 1.99 -2.52 5.38
N LEU A 340 2.05 -2.28 4.05
CA LEU A 340 0.87 -2.09 3.20
C LEU A 340 0.48 -3.32 2.36
N MET A 341 -0.81 -3.62 2.36
CA MET A 341 -1.56 -4.05 1.17
C MET A 341 -2.75 -3.09 1.05
N SER A 342 -2.92 -2.41 -0.09
CA SER A 342 -3.85 -1.28 -0.25
C SER A 342 -5.07 -1.62 -1.10
N TYR A 343 -6.23 -1.07 -0.72
CA TYR A 343 -7.58 -1.40 -1.23
C TYR A 343 -8.48 -0.16 -1.44
N ASP A 344 -9.64 -0.38 -2.06
CA ASP A 344 -10.94 0.33 -1.95
C ASP A 344 -11.40 1.50 -2.87
N TYR A 345 -12.62 1.35 -3.42
CA TYR A 345 -13.43 2.35 -4.13
C TYR A 345 -14.70 2.63 -3.32
N ALA A 346 -15.05 3.91 -3.14
CA ALA A 346 -16.26 4.32 -2.42
C ALA A 346 -17.25 5.12 -3.30
N GLY A 347 -18.51 5.25 -2.83
CA GLY A 347 -19.76 5.48 -3.58
C GLY A 347 -20.49 6.86 -3.64
N SER A 348 -21.70 6.95 -3.08
CA SER A 348 -22.90 7.67 -3.63
C SER A 348 -22.99 9.21 -3.52
N TRP A 349 -21.89 9.94 -3.34
CA TRP A 349 -21.87 11.40 -3.12
C TRP A 349 -21.82 12.26 -4.40
N SER A 350 -22.21 11.70 -5.55
CA SER A 350 -22.11 12.39 -6.85
C SER A 350 -23.34 13.23 -7.15
N ASP A 351 -23.14 14.40 -7.79
CA ASP A 351 -24.20 15.31 -8.25
C ASP A 351 -24.99 14.78 -9.47
N VAL A 352 -24.44 13.79 -10.16
CA VAL A 352 -25.01 13.14 -11.35
C VAL A 352 -24.93 11.63 -11.19
N SER A 353 -25.76 10.91 -11.95
CA SER A 353 -25.63 9.45 -12.06
C SER A 353 -24.32 9.09 -12.76
N GLY A 354 -23.70 7.99 -12.36
CA GLY A 354 -22.39 7.62 -12.90
C GLY A 354 -22.03 6.17 -12.59
N HIS A 355 -20.92 5.75 -13.18
CA HIS A 355 -20.31 4.48 -12.84
C HIS A 355 -19.68 4.57 -11.45
N THR A 356 -19.87 3.54 -10.63
CA THR A 356 -19.38 3.54 -9.24
C THR A 356 -18.14 2.66 -9.03
N ALA A 357 -17.70 1.96 -10.07
CA ALA A 357 -16.50 1.14 -10.07
C ALA A 357 -15.89 0.99 -11.48
N ASN A 358 -15.93 2.02 -12.32
CA ASN A 358 -15.34 1.96 -13.66
C ASN A 358 -13.82 1.79 -13.62
N LEU A 359 -13.29 1.03 -14.60
CA LEU A 359 -11.86 0.81 -14.72
C LEU A 359 -11.14 2.07 -15.23
N PHE A 360 -11.67 2.65 -16.30
CA PHE A 360 -11.11 3.82 -16.97
C PHE A 360 -12.12 4.98 -17.00
N ASP A 361 -11.62 6.19 -17.23
CA ASP A 361 -12.46 7.34 -17.52
C ASP A 361 -13.16 7.18 -18.88
N ASN A 362 -14.36 7.72 -19.01
CA ASN A 362 -15.06 7.84 -20.28
C ASN A 362 -14.96 9.28 -20.80
N SER A 363 -14.03 9.53 -21.72
CA SER A 363 -13.80 10.87 -22.29
C SER A 363 -14.98 11.39 -23.13
N GLU A 364 -15.86 10.51 -23.62
CA GLU A 364 -17.08 10.88 -24.36
C GLU A 364 -18.22 11.26 -23.42
N ASN A 365 -18.20 10.78 -22.18
CA ASN A 365 -19.15 11.14 -21.12
C ASN A 365 -18.44 11.33 -19.76
N PRO A 366 -17.59 12.36 -19.62
CA PRO A 366 -16.72 12.51 -18.46
C PRO A 366 -17.49 12.69 -17.15
N LYS A 367 -18.71 13.22 -17.21
CA LYS A 367 -19.61 13.35 -16.05
C LYS A 367 -20.02 12.00 -15.47
N SER A 368 -20.01 10.93 -16.27
CA SER A 368 -20.35 9.59 -15.81
C SER A 368 -19.22 8.85 -15.11
N THR A 369 -17.98 9.35 -15.22
CA THR A 369 -16.78 8.77 -14.62
C THR A 369 -15.96 9.87 -13.92
N PRO A 370 -16.48 10.48 -12.84
CA PRO A 370 -15.75 11.52 -12.11
C PRO A 370 -14.46 11.00 -11.45
N PHE A 371 -14.36 9.68 -11.29
CA PHE A 371 -13.19 8.96 -10.81
C PHE A 371 -12.98 7.74 -11.71
N SER A 372 -11.75 7.20 -11.73
CA SER A 372 -11.45 5.91 -12.35
C SER A 372 -10.49 5.10 -11.53
N THR A 373 -10.60 3.79 -11.73
CA THR A 373 -9.72 2.84 -11.08
C THR A 373 -8.27 3.03 -11.47
N ASP A 374 -8.03 3.18 -12.77
CA ASP A 374 -6.69 3.33 -13.30
C ASP A 374 -5.96 4.56 -12.74
N SER A 375 -6.65 5.69 -12.58
CA SER A 375 -6.06 6.90 -12.00
C SER A 375 -5.58 6.68 -10.56
N ALA A 376 -6.37 5.96 -9.75
CA ALA A 376 -5.97 5.62 -8.39
C ALA A 376 -4.78 4.65 -8.41
N VAL A 377 -4.86 3.55 -9.17
CA VAL A 377 -3.77 2.56 -9.28
C VAL A 377 -2.47 3.25 -9.72
N GLN A 378 -2.52 4.07 -10.77
CA GLN A 378 -1.38 4.81 -11.27
C GLN A 378 -0.77 5.71 -10.19
N TYR A 379 -1.59 6.44 -9.43
CA TYR A 379 -1.10 7.27 -8.34
C TYR A 379 -0.33 6.46 -7.28
N TYR A 380 -0.84 5.29 -6.88
CA TYR A 380 -0.17 4.44 -5.89
C TYR A 380 1.18 3.93 -6.42
N LEU A 381 1.23 3.53 -7.69
CA LEU A 381 2.48 3.12 -8.33
C LEU A 381 3.48 4.28 -8.43
N GLU A 382 3.03 5.50 -8.74
CA GLU A 382 3.86 6.71 -8.77
C GLU A 382 4.36 7.12 -7.37
N GLN A 383 3.60 6.79 -6.32
CA GLN A 383 4.09 6.91 -4.94
C GLN A 383 5.12 5.83 -4.58
N GLY A 384 5.41 4.88 -5.46
CA GLY A 384 6.44 3.85 -5.25
C GLY A 384 5.92 2.57 -4.61
N ILE A 385 4.59 2.41 -4.48
CA ILE A 385 4.01 1.14 -4.04
C ILE A 385 4.23 0.11 -5.12
N ARG A 386 4.76 -1.05 -4.74
CA ARG A 386 4.98 -2.14 -5.70
C ARG A 386 3.64 -2.67 -6.22
N PRO A 387 3.53 -2.97 -7.54
CA PRO A 387 2.31 -3.51 -8.12
C PRO A 387 1.75 -4.75 -7.38
N ASP A 388 2.61 -5.68 -6.97
CA ASP A 388 2.21 -6.93 -6.32
C ASP A 388 1.59 -6.76 -4.91
N LYS A 389 1.62 -5.53 -4.37
CA LYS A 389 1.03 -5.16 -3.07
C LYS A 389 -0.27 -4.38 -3.20
N VAL A 390 -0.60 -3.91 -4.39
CA VAL A 390 -1.89 -3.25 -4.69
C VAL A 390 -2.87 -4.33 -5.12
N LEU A 391 -4.06 -4.39 -4.49
CA LEU A 391 -5.16 -5.23 -4.99
C LEU A 391 -6.31 -4.34 -5.48
N LEU A 392 -6.98 -4.80 -6.53
CA LEU A 392 -8.15 -4.12 -7.08
C LEU A 392 -9.39 -4.42 -6.24
N GLY A 393 -10.12 -3.40 -5.79
CA GLY A 393 -11.41 -3.56 -5.11
C GLY A 393 -12.57 -3.68 -6.09
N LEU A 394 -13.48 -4.62 -5.83
CA LEU A 394 -14.72 -4.76 -6.59
C LEU A 394 -15.93 -4.83 -5.66
N PRO A 395 -17.02 -4.10 -5.97
CA PRO A 395 -18.28 -4.25 -5.27
C PRO A 395 -19.00 -5.52 -5.72
N LEU A 396 -19.56 -6.25 -4.75
CA LEU A 396 -20.58 -7.29 -4.96
C LEU A 396 -21.99 -6.72 -4.78
N TYR A 397 -22.15 -5.47 -5.22
CA TYR A 397 -23.40 -4.73 -5.16
C TYR A 397 -23.42 -3.68 -6.28
N GLY A 398 -24.60 -3.14 -6.54
CA GLY A 398 -24.82 -2.01 -7.41
C GLY A 398 -25.40 -0.81 -6.68
N ARG A 399 -25.12 0.39 -7.20
CA ARG A 399 -25.69 1.65 -6.70
C ARG A 399 -26.73 2.19 -7.66
N ALA A 400 -27.90 2.52 -7.12
CA ALA A 400 -29.06 2.99 -7.89
C ALA A 400 -29.15 4.52 -7.94
N PHE A 401 -29.62 5.02 -9.08
CA PHE A 401 -29.99 6.41 -9.33
C PHE A 401 -31.38 6.43 -9.95
N GLN A 402 -32.34 7.08 -9.29
CA GLN A 402 -33.73 7.14 -9.75
C GLN A 402 -33.98 8.38 -10.60
N ASN A 403 -35.00 8.31 -11.46
CA ASN A 403 -35.47 9.46 -12.24
C ASN A 403 -34.33 10.15 -13.02
N THR A 404 -33.47 9.35 -13.64
CA THR A 404 -32.35 9.82 -14.44
C THR A 404 -32.52 9.41 -15.90
N GLU A 405 -32.09 10.27 -16.82
CA GLU A 405 -32.13 10.00 -18.27
C GLU A 405 -30.99 9.07 -18.72
N GLY A 406 -30.05 8.74 -17.83
CA GLY A 406 -28.90 7.89 -18.13
C GLY A 406 -27.62 8.38 -17.44
N LEU A 407 -26.50 7.72 -17.70
CA LEU A 407 -25.20 8.04 -17.12
C LEU A 407 -24.77 9.50 -17.39
N GLY A 408 -24.18 10.15 -16.39
CA GLY A 408 -23.69 11.53 -16.45
C GLY A 408 -24.80 12.58 -16.43
N ARG A 409 -26.04 12.19 -16.11
CA ARG A 409 -27.22 13.07 -16.06
C ARG A 409 -27.68 13.29 -14.62
N PRO A 410 -28.42 14.38 -14.35
CA PRO A 410 -29.10 14.55 -13.07
C PRO A 410 -30.00 13.34 -12.76
N TYR A 411 -30.21 13.11 -11.47
CA TYR A 411 -31.10 12.09 -10.94
C TYR A 411 -31.90 12.69 -9.78
N SER A 412 -33.00 12.05 -9.39
CA SER A 412 -33.79 12.47 -8.24
C SER A 412 -34.12 11.25 -7.38
N GLY A 413 -33.35 11.09 -6.31
CA GLY A 413 -33.44 9.97 -5.38
C GLY A 413 -32.52 8.80 -5.75
N VAL A 414 -32.16 8.03 -4.74
CA VAL A 414 -31.46 6.74 -4.88
C VAL A 414 -32.32 5.62 -4.27
N GLY A 415 -33.58 5.90 -3.95
CA GLY A 415 -34.46 5.09 -3.11
C GLY A 415 -35.14 5.93 -2.02
N TRP A 416 -36.15 5.36 -1.35
CA TRP A 416 -36.87 6.01 -0.24
C TRP A 416 -36.37 5.57 1.14
N SER A 417 -36.40 6.49 2.10
CA SER A 417 -36.05 6.25 3.51
C SER A 417 -37.11 5.47 4.32
N SER A 418 -38.34 5.33 3.81
CA SER A 418 -39.49 4.75 4.52
C SER A 418 -39.88 3.32 4.10
N GLY A 419 -39.13 2.67 3.20
CA GLY A 419 -39.40 1.33 2.67
C GLY A 419 -38.61 1.04 1.38
N ALA A 420 -38.42 -0.25 1.04
CA ALA A 420 -37.30 -0.72 0.19
C ALA A 420 -37.22 -0.16 -1.24
N PHE A 421 -35.98 0.20 -1.62
CA PHE A 421 -35.48 0.40 -3.00
C PHE A 421 -34.01 -0.09 -3.15
N GLY A 422 -33.62 -1.07 -2.35
CA GLY A 422 -32.30 -1.71 -2.29
C GLY A 422 -32.42 -3.04 -1.53
N SER A 423 -31.39 -3.87 -1.53
CA SER A 423 -31.42 -5.18 -0.87
C SER A 423 -31.48 -5.07 0.65
N TRP A 424 -30.70 -4.14 1.22
CA TRP A 424 -30.58 -3.95 2.68
C TRP A 424 -30.58 -2.48 3.08
N GLU A 425 -30.12 -1.61 2.18
CA GLU A 425 -30.00 -0.17 2.39
C GLU A 425 -30.56 0.56 1.16
N PRO A 426 -31.18 1.75 1.33
CA PRO A 426 -31.67 2.51 0.20
C PRO A 426 -30.57 2.78 -0.84
N GLY A 427 -30.83 2.39 -2.09
CA GLY A 427 -29.93 2.64 -3.22
C GLY A 427 -28.77 1.68 -3.38
N VAL A 428 -28.70 0.62 -2.56
CA VAL A 428 -27.70 -0.44 -2.67
C VAL A 428 -28.40 -1.77 -2.93
N TRP A 429 -28.05 -2.41 -4.06
CA TRP A 429 -28.60 -3.70 -4.46
C TRP A 429 -27.49 -4.73 -4.48
N ASP A 430 -27.66 -5.86 -3.79
CA ASP A 430 -26.72 -6.99 -3.89
C ASP A 430 -26.58 -7.43 -5.35
N TYR A 431 -25.37 -7.76 -5.77
CA TYR A 431 -25.13 -8.21 -7.14
C TYR A 431 -25.98 -9.45 -7.50
N LYS A 432 -26.24 -10.34 -6.54
CA LYS A 432 -27.03 -11.55 -6.75
C LYS A 432 -28.47 -11.32 -7.20
N VAL A 433 -29.01 -10.12 -7.02
CA VAL A 433 -30.35 -9.75 -7.50
C VAL A 433 -30.32 -8.87 -8.76
N LEU A 434 -29.14 -8.67 -9.35
CA LEU A 434 -28.92 -7.87 -10.55
C LEU A 434 -28.58 -8.74 -11.78
N PRO A 435 -28.95 -8.29 -13.01
CA PRO A 435 -29.92 -7.23 -13.26
C PRO A 435 -31.29 -7.61 -12.69
N ARG A 436 -32.06 -6.61 -12.28
CA ARG A 436 -33.44 -6.84 -11.83
C ARG A 436 -34.24 -7.46 -12.98
N PRO A 437 -35.16 -8.42 -12.72
CA PRO A 437 -35.98 -9.00 -13.78
C PRO A 437 -36.62 -7.92 -14.65
N GLY A 438 -36.51 -8.01 -15.97
CA GLY A 438 -37.07 -7.02 -16.90
C GLY A 438 -36.26 -5.72 -17.08
N ALA A 439 -35.20 -5.48 -16.29
CA ALA A 439 -34.25 -4.41 -16.57
C ALA A 439 -33.32 -4.80 -17.72
N ALA A 440 -32.95 -3.84 -18.56
CA ALA A 440 -31.95 -4.04 -19.62
C ALA A 440 -30.55 -3.76 -19.07
N GLU A 441 -29.63 -4.71 -19.25
CA GLU A 441 -28.22 -4.55 -18.89
C GLU A 441 -27.41 -3.99 -20.07
N TYR A 442 -26.51 -3.07 -19.77
CA TYR A 442 -25.64 -2.38 -20.72
C TYR A 442 -24.18 -2.46 -20.26
N TYR A 443 -23.27 -2.38 -21.23
CA TYR A 443 -21.84 -2.36 -20.98
C TYR A 443 -21.20 -1.14 -21.65
N ASP A 444 -20.63 -0.26 -20.84
CA ASP A 444 -19.82 0.85 -21.31
C ASP A 444 -18.42 0.32 -21.64
N ASN A 445 -18.13 0.21 -22.94
CA ASN A 445 -16.86 -0.33 -23.40
C ASN A 445 -15.68 0.65 -23.24
N THR A 446 -15.92 1.94 -23.02
CA THR A 446 -14.86 2.91 -22.76
C THR A 446 -14.47 2.84 -21.28
N ALA A 447 -15.45 2.91 -20.39
CA ALA A 447 -15.24 2.84 -18.93
C ALA A 447 -14.93 1.42 -18.42
N LYS A 448 -15.22 0.39 -19.22
CA LYS A 448 -15.21 -1.05 -18.86
C LYS A 448 -16.11 -1.36 -17.66
N ALA A 449 -17.28 -0.74 -17.63
CA ALA A 449 -18.24 -0.83 -16.53
C ALA A 449 -19.61 -1.28 -17.03
N ALA A 450 -20.38 -1.94 -16.17
CA ALA A 450 -21.74 -2.36 -16.46
C ALA A 450 -22.76 -1.53 -15.69
N TYR A 451 -23.97 -1.46 -16.23
CA TYR A 451 -25.12 -0.87 -15.57
C TYR A 451 -26.41 -1.46 -16.12
N SER A 452 -27.52 -1.29 -15.41
CA SER A 452 -28.85 -1.65 -15.91
C SER A 452 -29.81 -0.49 -15.85
N LEU A 453 -30.78 -0.47 -16.76
CA LEU A 453 -31.90 0.47 -16.80
C LEU A 453 -33.22 -0.28 -16.72
N GLY A 454 -34.08 0.13 -15.80
CA GLY A 454 -35.42 -0.44 -15.64
C GLY A 454 -36.15 0.22 -14.49
N TYR A 455 -37.49 0.22 -14.53
CA TYR A 455 -38.32 0.74 -13.42
C TYR A 455 -38.07 2.21 -13.05
N GLY A 456 -37.54 3.03 -13.97
CA GLY A 456 -37.14 4.41 -13.68
C GLY A 456 -35.82 4.53 -12.89
N GLU A 457 -35.05 3.44 -12.81
CA GLU A 457 -33.77 3.37 -12.10
C GLU A 457 -32.63 3.00 -13.05
N LEU A 458 -31.49 3.65 -12.82
CA LEU A 458 -30.18 3.23 -13.32
C LEU A 458 -29.42 2.58 -12.17
N ILE A 459 -28.92 1.36 -12.35
CA ILE A 459 -28.09 0.69 -11.34
C ILE A 459 -26.71 0.41 -11.95
N SER A 460 -25.65 1.00 -11.41
CA SER A 460 -24.25 0.72 -11.81
C SER A 460 -23.66 -0.38 -10.92
N TYR A 461 -23.03 -1.39 -11.52
CA TYR A 461 -22.44 -2.54 -10.85
C TYR A 461 -21.39 -3.23 -11.74
N ASP A 462 -20.61 -4.15 -11.18
CA ASP A 462 -19.78 -5.06 -11.97
C ASP A 462 -20.56 -6.30 -12.40
N ASN A 463 -20.34 -6.77 -13.63
CA ASN A 463 -20.85 -8.05 -14.09
C ASN A 463 -19.70 -8.95 -14.55
N VAL A 464 -19.99 -10.20 -14.93
CA VAL A 464 -18.98 -11.17 -15.38
C VAL A 464 -18.05 -10.59 -16.45
N ARG A 465 -18.59 -9.77 -17.38
CA ARG A 465 -17.79 -9.14 -18.44
C ARG A 465 -16.83 -8.08 -17.89
N SER A 466 -17.29 -7.14 -17.04
CA SER A 466 -16.40 -6.14 -16.45
C SER A 466 -15.38 -6.78 -15.51
N THR A 467 -15.78 -7.76 -14.70
CA THR A 467 -14.89 -8.51 -13.82
C THR A 467 -13.81 -9.26 -14.59
N GLY A 468 -14.15 -9.91 -15.72
CA GLY A 468 -13.15 -10.56 -16.58
C GLY A 468 -12.13 -9.57 -17.18
N VAL A 469 -12.59 -8.38 -17.59
CA VAL A 469 -11.68 -7.32 -18.06
C VAL A 469 -10.77 -6.82 -16.94
N LYS A 470 -11.31 -6.63 -15.73
CA LYS A 470 -10.54 -6.23 -14.55
C LYS A 470 -9.52 -7.29 -14.13
N ALA A 471 -9.86 -8.58 -14.26
CA ALA A 471 -8.91 -9.67 -14.00
C ALA A 471 -7.72 -9.63 -14.97
N ARG A 472 -7.97 -9.38 -16.26
CA ARG A 472 -6.89 -9.19 -17.25
C ARG A 472 -6.05 -7.96 -16.93
N TYR A 473 -6.69 -6.85 -16.55
CA TYR A 473 -5.99 -5.63 -16.16
C TYR A 473 -5.04 -5.85 -14.99
N ILE A 474 -5.49 -6.58 -13.96
CA ILE A 474 -4.66 -7.00 -12.82
C ILE A 474 -3.48 -7.84 -13.30
N ARG A 475 -3.72 -8.88 -14.08
CA ARG A 475 -2.70 -9.87 -14.47
C ARG A 475 -1.68 -9.33 -15.47
N GLU A 476 -2.16 -8.61 -16.48
CA GLU A 476 -1.40 -8.28 -17.69
C GLU A 476 -1.06 -6.78 -17.76
N ASP A 477 -2.05 -5.90 -17.57
CA ASP A 477 -1.89 -4.47 -17.87
C ASP A 477 -1.14 -3.71 -16.77
N ARG A 478 -1.32 -4.10 -15.50
CA ARG A 478 -0.69 -3.45 -14.34
C ARG A 478 0.11 -4.39 -13.45
N ARG A 479 -0.05 -5.70 -13.62
CA ARG A 479 0.67 -6.74 -12.85
C ARG A 479 0.46 -6.59 -11.34
N LEU A 480 -0.79 -6.31 -10.95
CA LEU A 480 -1.18 -6.07 -9.56
C LEU A 480 -1.22 -7.38 -8.76
N GLY A 481 -1.26 -7.27 -7.43
CA GLY A 481 -1.24 -8.41 -6.52
C GLY A 481 -2.48 -9.32 -6.58
N GLY A 482 -3.57 -8.89 -7.22
CA GLY A 482 -4.86 -9.59 -7.20
C GLY A 482 -6.06 -8.66 -7.01
N ALA A 483 -7.14 -9.21 -6.45
CA ALA A 483 -8.40 -8.53 -6.22
C ALA A 483 -8.99 -8.82 -4.83
N PHE A 484 -9.89 -7.94 -4.39
CA PHE A 484 -10.77 -8.21 -3.25
C PHE A 484 -12.21 -7.75 -3.52
N PHE A 485 -13.15 -8.28 -2.72
CA PHE A 485 -14.57 -8.04 -2.88
C PHE A 485 -15.25 -7.53 -1.60
N TRP A 486 -16.08 -6.48 -1.75
CA TRP A 486 -17.02 -6.02 -0.73
C TRP A 486 -18.47 -6.24 -1.17
N GLU A 487 -19.26 -7.12 -0.56
CA GLU A 487 -18.85 -8.15 0.40
C GLU A 487 -19.50 -9.49 0.02
N ALA A 488 -18.94 -10.59 0.53
CA ALA A 488 -19.20 -11.95 0.06
C ALA A 488 -20.68 -12.32 -0.08
N SER A 489 -21.55 -11.82 0.82
CA SER A 489 -22.98 -12.15 0.79
C SER A 489 -23.73 -11.62 -0.45
N GLY A 490 -23.16 -10.63 -1.13
CA GLY A 490 -23.72 -10.02 -2.32
C GLY A 490 -23.46 -10.82 -3.61
N ASP A 491 -22.53 -11.77 -3.60
CA ASP A 491 -22.18 -12.56 -4.79
C ASP A 491 -23.23 -13.62 -5.14
N ARG A 492 -23.16 -14.10 -6.38
CA ARG A 492 -23.95 -15.23 -6.86
C ARG A 492 -23.24 -16.56 -6.56
N THR A 493 -24.01 -17.64 -6.53
CA THR A 493 -23.48 -19.00 -6.35
C THR A 493 -23.38 -19.78 -7.66
N ASP A 494 -23.99 -19.29 -8.74
CA ASP A 494 -23.95 -19.88 -10.08
C ASP A 494 -22.74 -19.40 -10.91
N ASP A 495 -22.76 -19.67 -12.21
CA ASP A 495 -21.68 -19.30 -13.16
C ASP A 495 -21.54 -17.79 -13.35
N MET A 496 -22.46 -17.00 -12.79
CA MET A 496 -22.40 -15.54 -12.81
C MET A 496 -21.65 -14.97 -11.59
N SER A 497 -21.14 -15.80 -10.68
CA SER A 497 -20.31 -15.35 -9.55
C SER A 497 -19.12 -14.51 -10.00
N LEU A 498 -18.98 -13.30 -9.43
CA LEU A 498 -17.85 -12.43 -9.72
C LEU A 498 -16.57 -12.93 -9.03
N ILE A 499 -16.68 -13.52 -7.84
CA ILE A 499 -15.54 -14.12 -7.14
C ILE A 499 -14.95 -15.27 -7.98
N LYS A 500 -15.80 -16.16 -8.52
CA LYS A 500 -15.37 -17.27 -9.39
C LYS A 500 -14.80 -16.77 -10.71
N THR A 501 -15.44 -15.76 -11.31
CA THR A 501 -14.98 -15.12 -12.55
C THR A 501 -13.58 -14.53 -12.38
N MET A 502 -13.36 -13.80 -11.29
CA MET A 502 -12.06 -13.20 -10.98
C MET A 502 -11.00 -14.26 -10.72
N ALA A 503 -11.28 -15.27 -9.89
CA ALA A 503 -10.34 -16.37 -9.64
C ALA A 503 -9.89 -17.05 -10.96
N THR A 504 -10.85 -17.31 -11.85
CA THR A 504 -10.57 -17.90 -13.18
C THR A 504 -9.74 -16.95 -14.05
N GLY A 505 -10.09 -15.66 -14.06
CA GLY A 505 -9.39 -14.64 -14.84
C GLY A 505 -7.97 -14.36 -14.36
N LEU A 506 -7.70 -14.45 -13.06
CA LEU A 506 -6.36 -14.32 -12.48
C LEU A 506 -5.50 -15.56 -12.77
N GLY A 507 -6.10 -16.75 -12.81
CA GLY A 507 -5.40 -18.01 -13.03
C GLY A 507 -4.80 -18.56 -11.73
N SER A 508 -3.48 -18.57 -11.61
CA SER A 508 -2.80 -19.13 -10.43
C SER A 508 -3.00 -18.26 -9.19
N LEU A 509 -3.71 -18.78 -8.18
CA LEU A 509 -3.88 -18.13 -6.90
C LEU A 509 -2.68 -18.39 -5.96
N GLU A 510 -2.44 -17.49 -5.01
CA GLU A 510 -1.41 -17.62 -3.98
C GLU A 510 -1.61 -18.88 -3.14
N THR A 511 -0.53 -19.62 -2.89
CA THR A 511 -0.54 -20.92 -2.19
C THR A 511 0.30 -20.94 -0.92
N SER A 512 0.60 -19.78 -0.32
CA SER A 512 1.31 -19.77 0.96
C SER A 512 0.44 -20.40 2.05
N GLU A 513 1.04 -21.20 2.93
CA GLU A 513 0.29 -21.86 4.00
C GLU A 513 -0.17 -20.88 5.08
N ASN A 514 -1.38 -21.11 5.57
CA ASN A 514 -1.93 -20.47 6.77
C ASN A 514 -1.32 -21.05 8.06
N ASN A 515 -1.53 -20.35 9.18
CA ASN A 515 -1.18 -20.81 10.52
C ASN A 515 -2.38 -21.49 11.20
N LEU A 516 -2.11 -22.59 11.90
CA LEU A 516 -3.08 -23.30 12.74
C LEU A 516 -2.65 -23.33 14.22
N LYS A 517 -1.50 -22.77 14.59
CA LYS A 517 -0.97 -22.82 15.96
C LYS A 517 -1.15 -21.49 16.68
N TYR A 518 -1.99 -21.50 17.71
CA TYR A 518 -2.33 -20.32 18.51
C TYR A 518 -2.20 -20.62 20.01
N PRO A 519 -0.97 -20.81 20.51
CA PRO A 519 -0.72 -21.38 21.85
C PRO A 519 -1.22 -20.48 23.00
N THR A 520 -1.43 -19.19 22.75
CA THR A 520 -1.90 -18.22 23.73
C THR A 520 -3.41 -17.99 23.69
N SER A 521 -4.14 -18.62 22.77
CA SER A 521 -5.57 -18.35 22.62
C SER A 521 -6.30 -18.64 23.94
N GLN A 522 -7.15 -17.70 24.36
CA GLN A 522 -8.04 -17.86 25.51
C GLN A 522 -9.13 -18.92 25.28
N TYR A 523 -9.30 -19.38 24.03
CA TYR A 523 -10.24 -20.44 23.67
C TYR A 523 -9.51 -21.78 23.53
N ASP A 524 -9.90 -22.75 24.34
CA ASP A 524 -9.30 -24.06 24.45
C ASP A 524 -9.35 -24.80 23.11
N ASN A 525 -10.47 -24.74 22.38
CA ASN A 525 -10.59 -25.37 21.08
C ASN A 525 -9.71 -24.72 19.99
N ILE A 526 -9.50 -23.40 19.98
CA ILE A 526 -8.54 -22.76 19.06
C ILE A 526 -7.10 -23.12 19.44
N ARG A 527 -6.76 -23.03 20.72
CA ARG A 527 -5.42 -23.34 21.25
C ARG A 527 -5.01 -24.79 20.95
N ASN A 528 -5.97 -25.72 21.00
CA ASN A 528 -5.76 -27.15 20.74
C ASN A 528 -5.94 -27.55 19.26
N GLY A 529 -6.11 -26.60 18.34
CA GLY A 529 -6.17 -26.88 16.91
C GLY A 529 -7.52 -27.41 16.39
N MET A 530 -8.61 -27.06 17.07
CA MET A 530 -9.97 -27.56 16.85
C MET A 530 -10.00 -29.09 16.71
N PRO A 531 -9.75 -29.84 17.81
CA PRO A 531 -9.75 -31.30 17.77
C PRO A 531 -11.13 -31.83 17.34
N GLY A 532 -11.15 -32.86 16.49
CA GLY A 532 -12.39 -33.47 16.01
C GLY A 532 -13.05 -32.81 14.80
N VAL A 533 -12.42 -31.77 14.21
CA VAL A 533 -12.86 -31.17 12.93
C VAL A 533 -11.83 -31.36 11.83
#